data_AF-A0A2G6HV56-F1
#
_entry.id   AF-A0A2G6HV56-F1
#
_cell.length_a   1.000
_cell.length_b   1.000
_cell.length_c   1.000
_cell.angle_alpha   90.00
_cell.angle_beta   90.00
_cell.angle_gamma   90.00
#
_symmetry.space_group_name_H-M   'P 1'
#
loop_
_entity.id
_entity.type
_entity.pdbx_description
1 polymer ?
#
loop_
_entity_poly.entity_id
_entity_poly.type
_entity_poly.pdbx_seq_one_letter_code
_entity_poly.pdbx_strand_id
1 'polypeptide(L)' 'MAKREAFLMRIDPEVLDALRRWASDDLRSMNAQVEYVLRRALKREGRLKKEATQEKKQAKQREVDRK' A
#
# COMPACT_ATOMS: atom_id res chain seq x y z
N MET A 1 -9.35 -3.97 -10.37
CA MET A 1 -8.08 -4.26 -9.68
C MET A 1 -7.36 -2.94 -9.43
N ALA A 2 -7.03 -2.58 -8.19
CA ALA A 2 -6.22 -1.39 -7.93
C ALA A 2 -4.86 -1.54 -8.64
N LYS A 3 -4.40 -0.48 -9.32
CA LYS A 3 -3.09 -0.47 -9.99
C LYS A 3 -2.00 -0.69 -8.95
N ARG A 4 -1.20 -1.76 -9.10
CA ARG A 4 -0.02 -2.04 -8.25
C ARG A 4 1.23 -1.85 -9.11
N GLU A 5 2.23 -1.20 -8.55
CA GLU A 5 3.52 -1.03 -9.20
C GLU A 5 4.55 -1.92 -8.49
N ALA A 6 5.31 -2.69 -9.27
CA ALA A 6 6.38 -3.52 -8.74
C ALA A 6 7.63 -2.66 -8.52
N PHE A 7 8.29 -2.83 -7.38
CA PHE A 7 9.53 -2.13 -7.07
C PHE A 7 10.51 -3.10 -6.43
N LEU A 8 11.80 -2.96 -6.74
CA LEU A 8 12.87 -3.73 -6.13
C LEU A 8 13.32 -3.06 -4.83
N MET A 9 13.16 -3.76 -3.71
CA MET A 9 13.61 -3.32 -2.39
C MET A 9 14.90 -4.06 -2.01
N ARG A 10 15.91 -3.32 -1.54
CA ARG A 10 17.00 -3.93 -0.76
C ARG A 10 16.59 -3.90 0.71
N ILE A 11 16.63 -5.05 1.36
CA ILE A 11 16.21 -5.22 2.75
C ILE A 11 17.23 -6.09 3.47
N ASP A 12 17.40 -5.82 4.76
CA ASP A 12 18.17 -6.68 5.64
C ASP A 12 17.55 -8.11 5.68
N PRO A 13 18.35 -9.18 5.54
CA PRO A 13 17.84 -10.55 5.58
C PRO A 13 17.08 -10.90 6.85
N GLU A 14 17.53 -10.44 8.02
CA GLU A 14 16.88 -10.74 9.31
C GLU A 14 15.50 -10.09 9.40
N VAL A 15 15.38 -8.86 8.86
CA VAL A 15 14.09 -8.16 8.79
C VAL A 15 13.14 -8.86 7.82
N LEU A 16 13.65 -9.35 6.68
CA LEU A 16 12.84 -10.09 5.72
C LEU A 16 12.30 -11.38 6.33
N ASP A 17 13.11 -12.12 7.08
CA ASP A 17 12.70 -13.35 7.75
C ASP A 17 11.66 -13.09 8.85
N ALA A 18 11.83 -12.04 9.64
CA ALA A 18 10.82 -11.62 10.61
C ALA A 18 9.48 -11.28 9.95
N LEU A 19 9.51 -10.55 8.83
CA LEU A 19 8.30 -10.23 8.05
C LEU A 19 7.64 -11.47 7.45
N ARG A 20 8.42 -12.46 7.00
CA ARG A 20 7.88 -13.73 6.47
C ARG A 20 7.14 -14.50 7.55
N ARG A 21 7.74 -14.65 8.73
CA ARG A 21 7.11 -15.36 9.87
C ARG A 21 5.81 -14.67 10.28
N TRP A 22 5.84 -13.35 10.44
CA TRP A 22 4.64 -12.59 10.79
C TRP A 22 3.54 -12.70 9.72
N ALA A 23 3.90 -12.67 8.43
CA ALA A 23 2.94 -12.88 7.36
C ALA A 23 2.28 -14.27 7.44
N SER A 24 3.06 -15.31 7.76
CA SER A 24 2.56 -16.67 7.96
C SER A 24 1.61 -16.78 9.15
N ASP A 25 1.95 -16.16 10.27
CA ASP A 25 1.11 -16.16 11.49
C ASP A 25 -0.26 -15.51 11.23
N ASP A 26 -0.27 -14.45 10.41
CA ASP A 26 -1.47 -13.71 10.02
C ASP A 26 -2.21 -14.32 8.80
N LEU A 27 -1.74 -15.44 8.26
CA LEU A 27 -2.25 -16.06 7.02
C LEU A 27 -2.32 -15.08 5.83
N ARG A 28 -1.32 -14.19 5.72
CA ARG A 28 -1.19 -13.18 4.65
C ARG A 28 -0.02 -13.51 3.72
N SER A 29 -0.11 -13.00 2.49
CA SER A 29 1.06 -13.00 1.60
C SER A 29 2.12 -12.02 2.11
N MET A 30 3.38 -12.31 1.81
CA MET A 30 4.49 -11.44 2.20
C MET A 30 4.33 -10.01 1.65
N ASN A 31 3.88 -9.86 0.40
CA ASN A 31 3.62 -8.54 -0.19
C ASN A 31 2.48 -7.79 0.53
N ALA A 32 1.41 -8.49 0.92
CA ALA A 32 0.31 -7.88 1.67
C ALA A 32 0.77 -7.43 3.06
N GLN A 33 1.64 -8.22 3.70
CA GLN A 33 2.21 -7.87 5.00
C GLN A 33 3.11 -6.63 4.91
N VAL A 34 3.99 -6.57 3.91
CA VAL A 34 4.84 -5.39 3.66
C VAL A 34 3.98 -4.15 3.40
N GLU A 35 2.95 -4.26 2.56
CA GLU A 35 2.04 -3.14 2.28
C GLU A 35 1.32 -2.67 3.56
N TYR A 36 0.84 -3.58 4.39
CA TYR A 36 0.18 -3.27 5.65
C TYR A 36 1.08 -2.47 6.59
N VAL A 37 2.31 -2.96 6.81
CA VAL A 37 3.30 -2.31 7.68
C VAL A 37 3.65 -0.92 7.18
N LEU A 38 3.96 -0.79 5.88
CA LEU A 38 4.32 0.49 5.27
C LEU A 38 3.18 1.50 5.34
N ARG A 39 1.94 1.09 5.03
CA ARG A 39 0.77 1.98 5.14
C ARG A 39 0.54 2.44 6.56
N ARG A 40 0.68 1.55 7.55
CA ARG A 40 0.54 1.89 8.96
C ARG A 40 1.62 2.88 9.41
N ALA A 41 2.87 2.64 9.04
CA ALA A 41 3.97 3.54 9.34
C ALA A 41 3.76 4.92 8.69
N LEU A 42 3.44 4.98 7.40
CA LEU A 42 3.19 6.24 6.69
C LEU A 42 1.99 7.00 7.26
N LYS A 43 0.92 6.32 7.69
CA LYS A 43 -0.22 6.95 8.38
C LYS A 43 0.20 7.55 9.72
N ARG A 44 0.98 6.81 10.52
CA ARG A 44 1.49 7.28 11.82
C ARG A 44 2.35 8.54 11.67
N GLU A 45 3.20 8.57 10.64
CA GLU A 45 4.04 9.73 10.32
C GLU A 45 3.29 10.86 9.59
N GLY A 46 1.98 10.71 9.34
CA GLY A 46 1.19 11.69 8.58
C GLY A 46 1.58 11.83 7.10
N ARG A 47 2.37 10.89 6.55
CA ARG A 47 2.90 10.91 5.18
C ARG A 47 1.98 10.26 4.15
N LEU A 48 0.98 9.50 4.62
CA LEU A 48 -0.07 9.00 3.75
C LEU A 48 -1.24 9.99 3.75
N LYS A 49 -1.45 10.69 2.63
CA LYS A 49 -2.65 11.53 2.45
C LYS A 49 -3.89 10.64 2.59
N LYS A 50 -4.85 11.04 3.45
CA LYS A 50 -6.17 10.38 3.54
C LYS A 50 -6.76 10.30 2.12
N GLU A 51 -7.45 9.21 1.82
CA GLU A 51 -7.91 8.76 0.49
C GLU A 51 -8.85 9.74 -0.28
N ALA A 52 -8.92 11.01 0.09
CA ALA A 52 -9.67 12.07 -0.58
C ALA A 52 -9.17 12.42 -2.01
N THR A 53 -8.17 11.72 -2.56
CA THR A 53 -7.60 12.02 -3.88
C THR A 53 -8.11 11.07 -4.97
N GLN A 54 -8.53 9.84 -4.63
CA GLN A 54 -9.08 8.92 -5.62
C GLN A 54 -10.52 9.28 -5.99
N GLU A 55 -11.33 9.72 -5.02
CA GLU A 55 -12.68 10.24 -5.28
C GLU A 55 -12.64 11.52 -6.13
N LYS A 56 -11.71 12.44 -5.86
CA LYS A 56 -11.57 13.69 -6.63
C LYS A 56 -11.08 13.46 -8.07
N LYS A 57 -10.24 12.45 -8.32
CA LYS A 57 -9.83 12.08 -9.69
C LYS A 57 -10.95 11.39 -10.46
N GLN A 58 -11.73 10.53 -9.81
CA GLN A 58 -12.87 9.87 -10.44
C GLN A 58 -14.05 10.82 -10.68
N ALA A 59 -14.30 11.77 -9.77
CA ALA A 59 -15.32 12.81 -9.94
C ALA A 59 -14.98 13.76 -11.11
N LYS A 60 -13.72 14.18 -11.23
CA LYS A 60 -13.27 15.00 -12.36
C LYS A 60 -13.34 14.28 -13.71
N GLN A 61 -13.05 12.97 -13.75
CA GLN A 61 -13.16 12.20 -15.00
C GLN A 61 -14.61 12.05 -15.46
N ARG A 62 -15.54 11.77 -14.54
CA ARG A 62 -16.98 11.64 -14.83
C ARG A 62 -17.65 12.94 -15.28
N GLU A 63 -17.12 14.09 -14.88
CA GLU A 63 -17.60 15.41 -15.30
C GLU A 63 -17.12 15.77 -16.71
N VAL A 64 -15.91 15.34 -17.09
CA VAL A 64 -15.37 15.51 -18.44
C VAL A 64 -16.06 14.58 -19.44
N ASP A 65 -16.38 13.35 -19.06
CA ASP A 65 -17.07 12.38 -19.93
C ASP A 65 -18.57 12.73 -20.16
N ARG A 66 -19.12 13.71 -19.43
CA ARG A 66 -20.51 14.18 -19.53
C ARG A 66 -20.68 15.46 -20.36
N LYS A 67 -19.59 16.06 -20.83
CA LYS A 67 -19.55 17.28 -21.64
C LYS A 67 -19.15 16.96 -23.07
#